data_AF-A0A522Q7Y6-F1
#
_entry.id   AF-A0A522Q7Y6-F1
#
_cell.length_a   1.000
_cell.length_b   1.000
_cell.length_c   1.000
_cell.angle_alpha   90.00
_cell.angle_beta   90.00
_cell.angle_gamma   90.00
#
_symmetry.space_group_name_H-M   'P 1'
#
loop_
_entity.id
_entity.type
_entity.pdbx_description
1 polymer ?
#
loop_
_entity_poly.entity_id
_entity_poly.type
_entity_poly.pdbx_seq_one_letter_code
_entity_poly.pdbx_strand_id
1 'polypeptide(L)'
;MKTAIQSEDVAGDASWEASVSAWVDGEESVRAEALSSPYGRRVWDTYHLIGDVMRNEGLAIVPSARFYARLSQAIDEEPAIVAPHARRRFRVRLGVSGLVVAAAVASVVWVALPHFSELESGPAATPVVASANDDPGLSDYLDAHSQLVGSGPIQQVSFDLGAAR
;
A
#
# COMPACT_ATOMS: atom_id res chain seq x y z
N MET A 1 -4.40 2.13 60.11
CA MET A 1 -3.44 2.78 59.21
C MET A 1 -3.12 1.98 57.94
N LYS A 2 -3.32 0.66 57.91
CA LYS A 2 -3.10 -0.19 56.72
C LYS A 2 -4.23 -0.14 55.66
N THR A 3 -5.42 0.32 56.05
CA THR A 3 -6.61 0.37 55.19
C THR A 3 -6.64 1.56 54.24
N ALA A 4 -6.10 2.72 54.62
CA ALA A 4 -6.14 3.92 53.78
C ALA A 4 -5.22 3.81 52.55
N ILE A 5 -4.03 3.23 52.73
CA ILE A 5 -3.03 3.07 51.66
C ILE A 5 -3.52 2.09 50.58
N GLN A 6 -4.27 1.06 50.97
CA GLN A 6 -4.80 0.05 50.04
C GLN A 6 -5.91 0.61 49.13
N SER A 7 -6.72 1.54 49.64
CA SER A 7 -7.78 2.19 48.86
C SER A 7 -7.25 3.16 47.80
N GLU A 8 -6.11 3.82 48.05
CA GLU A 8 -5.49 4.73 47.07
C GLU A 8 -4.84 3.97 45.91
N ASP A 9 -4.19 2.83 46.21
CA ASP A 9 -3.54 1.97 45.22
C ASP A 9 -4.57 1.36 44.24
N VAL A 10 -5.69 0.85 44.77
CA VAL A 10 -6.79 0.29 43.97
C VAL A 10 -7.46 1.34 43.09
N ALA A 11 -7.62 2.56 43.59
CA ALA A 11 -8.18 3.66 42.80
C ALA A 11 -7.23 4.08 41.66
N GLY A 12 -5.91 4.06 41.92
CA GLY A 12 -4.88 4.27 40.92
C GLY A 12 -4.93 3.22 39.81
N ASP A 13 -4.95 1.94 40.19
CA ASP A 13 -5.01 0.81 39.25
C ASP A 13 -6.27 0.86 38.37
N ALA A 14 -7.44 1.15 38.96
CA ALA A 14 -8.69 1.26 38.21
C ALA A 14 -8.65 2.41 37.19
N SER A 15 -8.05 3.55 37.55
CA SER A 15 -7.91 4.69 36.63
C SER A 15 -6.97 4.37 35.46
N TRP A 16 -5.92 3.59 35.73
CA TRP A 16 -4.96 3.17 34.71
C TRP A 16 -5.55 2.11 33.78
N GLU A 17 -6.29 1.13 34.31
CA GLU A 17 -7.02 0.13 33.53
C GLU A 17 -8.04 0.77 32.58
N ALA A 18 -8.73 1.83 33.05
CA ALA A 18 -9.63 2.61 32.20
C ALA A 18 -8.89 3.27 31.02
N SER A 19 -7.65 3.75 31.21
CA SER A 19 -6.83 4.24 30.09
C SER A 19 -6.48 3.13 29.11
N VAL A 20 -6.16 1.92 29.60
CA VAL A 20 -5.92 0.77 28.72
C VAL A 20 -7.16 0.41 27.91
N SER A 21 -8.35 0.44 28.54
CA SER A 21 -9.62 0.23 27.81
C SER A 21 -9.83 1.26 26.71
N ALA A 22 -9.62 2.55 26.99
CA ALA A 22 -9.73 3.60 26.00
C ALA A 22 -8.77 3.39 24.80
N TRP A 23 -7.57 2.83 25.04
CA TRP A 23 -6.64 2.46 23.97
C TRP A 23 -7.11 1.25 23.16
N VAL A 24 -7.68 0.24 23.81
CA VAL A 24 -8.26 -0.94 23.13
C VAL A 24 -9.39 -0.52 22.19
N ASP A 25 -10.23 0.41 22.63
CA ASP A 25 -11.36 0.94 21.85
C ASP A 25 -10.95 2.02 20.84
N GLY A 26 -9.69 2.46 20.86
CA GLY A 26 -9.16 3.49 19.97
C GLY A 26 -9.64 4.92 20.28
N GLU A 27 -10.17 5.15 21.47
CA GLU A 27 -10.62 6.47 21.95
C GLU A 27 -9.45 7.40 22.33
N GLU A 28 -8.29 6.82 22.71
CA GLU A 28 -7.05 7.53 23.00
C GLU A 28 -5.85 6.86 22.29
N SER A 29 -4.79 7.63 22.00
CA SER A 29 -3.56 7.09 21.44
C SER A 29 -2.80 6.20 22.43
N VAL A 30 -2.43 5.00 21.98
CA VAL A 30 -1.67 4.01 22.74
C VAL A 30 -0.32 4.56 23.21
N ARG A 31 0.00 4.37 24.50
CA ARG A 31 1.32 4.66 25.08
C ARG A 31 2.10 3.37 25.30
N ALA A 32 3.01 3.04 24.37
CA ALA A 32 3.74 1.76 24.37
C ALA A 32 4.58 1.53 25.64
N GLU A 33 5.12 2.60 26.22
CA GLU A 33 5.92 2.55 27.45
C GLU A 33 5.08 2.07 28.64
N ALA A 34 3.80 2.46 28.69
CA ALA A 34 2.88 2.06 29.75
C ALA A 34 2.50 0.57 29.65
N LEU A 35 2.44 0.02 28.44
CA LEU A 35 2.15 -1.39 28.18
C LEU A 35 3.39 -2.29 28.29
N SER A 36 4.59 -1.72 28.40
CA SER A 36 5.84 -2.49 28.43
C SER A 36 5.99 -3.33 29.72
N SER A 37 5.27 -2.99 30.78
CA SER A 37 5.27 -3.74 32.04
C SER A 37 4.58 -5.12 31.90
N PRO A 38 4.94 -6.13 32.71
CA PRO A 38 4.25 -7.42 32.70
C PRO A 38 2.75 -7.33 33.02
N TYR A 39 2.36 -6.36 33.87
CA TYR A 39 0.97 -6.07 34.18
C TYR A 39 0.25 -5.45 32.97
N GLY A 40 0.88 -4.43 32.37
CA GLY A 40 0.51 -3.78 31.12
C GLY A 40 0.04 -4.75 30.05
N ARG A 41 0.95 -5.65 29.67
CA ARG A 41 0.69 -6.66 28.64
C ARG A 41 -0.46 -7.58 29.00
N ARG A 42 -0.53 -8.03 30.26
CA ARG A 42 -1.59 -8.93 30.71
C ARG A 42 -2.97 -8.29 30.58
N VAL A 43 -3.11 -7.03 31.01
CA VAL A 43 -4.39 -6.32 30.93
C VAL A 43 -4.79 -6.11 29.47
N TRP A 44 -3.85 -5.66 28.64
CA TRP A 44 -4.05 -5.52 27.19
C TRP A 44 -4.52 -6.82 26.52
N ASP A 45 -3.82 -7.93 26.79
CA ASP A 45 -4.14 -9.25 26.24
C ASP A 45 -5.51 -9.75 26.74
N THR A 46 -5.83 -9.51 28.02
CA THR A 46 -7.09 -9.94 28.63
C THR A 46 -8.27 -9.20 28.01
N TYR A 47 -8.16 -7.88 27.82
CA TYR A 47 -9.23 -7.08 27.25
C TYR A 47 -9.50 -7.45 25.78
N HIS A 48 -8.44 -7.68 24.99
CA HIS A 48 -8.59 -8.19 23.63
C HIS A 48 -9.24 -9.57 23.61
N LEU A 49 -8.82 -10.49 24.49
CA LEU A 49 -9.39 -11.83 24.58
C LEU A 49 -10.88 -11.81 24.93
N ILE A 50 -11.30 -10.96 25.87
CA ILE A 50 -12.73 -10.77 26.18
C ILE A 50 -13.47 -10.30 24.92
N GLY A 51 -12.93 -9.32 24.21
CA GLY A 51 -13.49 -8.83 22.95
C GLY A 51 -13.61 -9.93 21.90
N ASP A 52 -12.60 -10.78 21.78
CA ASP A 52 -12.57 -11.88 20.81
C ASP A 52 -13.61 -12.95 21.15
N VAL A 53 -13.70 -13.35 22.43
CA VAL A 53 -14.75 -14.26 22.93
C VAL A 53 -16.14 -13.72 22.65
N MET A 54 -16.38 -12.42 22.89
CA MET A 54 -17.67 -11.78 22.67
C MET A 54 -18.06 -11.72 21.19
N ARG A 55 -17.09 -11.62 20.27
CA ARG A 55 -17.35 -11.61 18.83
C ARG A 55 -17.57 -13.01 18.27
N ASN A 56 -16.74 -13.98 18.69
CA ASN A 56 -16.82 -15.38 18.27
C ASN A 56 -15.93 -16.26 19.15
N GLU A 57 -16.48 -17.33 19.73
CA GLU A 57 -15.70 -18.29 20.54
C GLU A 57 -14.52 -18.91 19.77
N GLY A 58 -14.60 -19.02 18.44
CA GLY A 58 -13.49 -19.49 17.60
C GLY A 58 -12.28 -18.53 17.56
N LEU A 59 -12.44 -17.29 18.01
CA LEU A 59 -11.36 -16.29 18.13
C LEU A 59 -10.72 -16.28 19.52
N ALA A 60 -11.23 -17.06 20.48
CA ALA A 60 -10.72 -17.15 21.85
C ALA A 60 -9.39 -17.92 21.95
N ILE A 61 -8.42 -17.52 21.14
CA ILE A 61 -7.12 -18.16 21.02
C ILE A 61 -6.15 -17.43 21.96
N VAL A 62 -5.57 -18.15 22.90
CA VAL A 62 -4.50 -17.63 23.77
C VAL A 62 -3.15 -18.10 23.22
N PRO A 63 -2.32 -17.22 22.64
CA PRO A 63 -1.04 -17.63 22.09
C PRO A 63 -0.08 -18.10 23.19
N SER A 64 0.73 -19.10 22.87
CA SER A 64 1.74 -19.61 23.81
C SER A 64 2.90 -18.62 23.99
N ALA A 65 3.58 -18.68 25.15
CA ALA A 65 4.79 -17.89 25.38
C ALA A 65 5.88 -18.13 24.30
N ARG A 66 5.98 -19.36 23.77
CA ARG A 66 6.92 -19.70 22.69
C ARG A 66 6.56 -19.00 21.38
N PHE A 67 5.26 -18.82 21.10
CA PHE A 67 4.82 -18.07 19.92
C PHE A 67 5.25 -16.61 20.02
N TYR A 68 4.97 -15.95 21.15
CA TYR A 68 5.41 -14.57 21.38
C TYR A 68 6.92 -14.38 21.26
N ALA A 69 7.72 -15.31 21.80
CA ALA A 69 9.17 -15.25 21.69
C ALA A 69 9.65 -15.31 20.22
N ARG A 70 9.06 -16.21 19.42
CA ARG A 70 9.39 -16.33 17.99
C ARG A 70 8.94 -15.11 17.19
N LEU A 71 7.76 -14.57 17.51
CA LEU A 71 7.23 -13.37 16.86
C LEU A 71 8.10 -12.16 17.16
N SER A 72 8.47 -11.94 18.42
CA SER A 72 9.39 -10.87 18.82
C SER A 72 10.73 -10.98 18.08
N GLN A 73 11.31 -12.18 18.05
CA GLN A 73 12.56 -12.42 17.33
C GLN A 73 12.43 -12.11 15.83
N ALA A 74 11.33 -12.54 15.20
CA ALA A 74 11.10 -12.27 13.78
C ALA A 74 10.99 -10.77 13.49
N ILE A 75 10.31 -10.01 14.36
CA ILE A 75 10.19 -8.54 14.26
C ILE A 75 11.56 -7.87 14.45
N ASP A 76 12.36 -8.32 15.41
CA ASP A 76 13.71 -7.79 15.64
C ASP A 76 14.67 -8.06 14.46
N GLU A 77 14.42 -9.14 13.71
CA GLU A 77 15.16 -9.51 12.50
C GLU A 77 14.68 -8.76 11.24
N GLU A 78 13.55 -8.03 11.30
CA GLU A 78 13.05 -7.28 10.14
C GLU A 78 14.02 -6.13 9.80
N PRO A 79 14.49 -6.04 8.54
CA PRO A 79 15.28 -4.89 8.12
C PRO A 79 14.42 -3.63 8.21
N ALA A 80 14.93 -2.56 8.81
CA ALA A 80 14.20 -1.31 8.93
C ALA A 80 13.78 -0.77 7.54
N ILE A 81 12.54 -1.04 7.13
CA ILE A 81 11.96 -0.44 5.93
C ILE A 81 11.60 1.00 6.28
N VAL A 82 12.60 1.88 6.24
CA VAL A 82 12.44 3.32 6.47
C VAL A 82 11.73 3.93 5.26
N ALA A 83 10.41 3.82 5.26
CA ALA A 83 9.46 4.39 4.29
C ALA A 83 9.68 3.97 2.82
N PRO A 84 8.61 3.89 2.01
CA PRO A 84 8.80 3.97 0.57
C PRO A 84 9.52 5.29 0.28
N HIS A 85 10.78 5.21 -0.17
CA HIS A 85 11.47 6.38 -0.71
C HIS A 85 10.52 6.98 -1.74
N ALA A 86 9.92 8.13 -1.41
CA ALA A 86 9.11 8.87 -2.34
C ALA A 86 10.05 9.25 -3.48
N ARG A 87 10.07 8.42 -4.54
CA ARG A 87 10.83 8.69 -5.75
C ARG A 87 10.33 10.06 -6.17
N ARG A 88 11.14 11.10 -5.97
CA ARG A 88 10.85 12.45 -6.45
C ARG A 88 10.69 12.31 -7.95
N ARG A 89 9.44 12.16 -8.42
CA ARG A 89 9.11 12.31 -9.82
C ARG A 89 9.45 13.77 -10.10
N PHE A 90 10.64 14.02 -10.63
CA PHE A 90 10.98 15.30 -11.20
C PHE A 90 9.87 15.61 -12.18
N ARG A 91 8.99 16.57 -11.84
CA ARG A 91 8.02 17.09 -12.78
C ARG A 91 8.82 17.87 -13.80
N VAL A 92 9.28 17.20 -14.86
CA VAL A 92 9.67 17.84 -16.11
C VAL A 92 8.40 18.33 -16.80
N ARG A 93 7.68 19.23 -16.12
CA ARG A 93 6.53 19.96 -16.63
C ARG A 93 6.87 21.44 -16.52
N LEU A 94 7.89 21.87 -17.24
CA LEU A 94 8.11 23.27 -17.58
C LEU A 94 9.14 23.30 -18.72
N GLY A 95 8.68 23.20 -19.97
CA GLY A 95 9.58 23.33 -21.13
C GLY A 95 9.09 22.73 -22.44
N VAL A 96 8.10 21.83 -22.41
CA VAL A 96 7.70 21.09 -23.62
C VAL A 96 6.83 21.92 -24.58
N SER A 97 6.23 23.04 -24.13
CA SER A 97 5.35 23.85 -24.98
C SER A 97 6.05 24.46 -26.20
N GLY A 98 7.35 24.75 -26.14
CA GLY A 98 8.09 25.26 -27.31
C GLY A 98 8.48 24.17 -28.31
N LEU A 99 8.82 22.97 -27.80
CA LEU A 99 9.33 21.88 -28.63
C LEU A 99 8.22 21.21 -29.46
N VAL A 100 7.00 21.11 -28.91
CA VAL A 100 5.83 20.60 -29.66
C VAL A 100 5.46 21.53 -30.82
N VAL A 101 5.53 22.85 -30.61
CA VAL A 101 5.25 23.83 -31.67
C VAL A 101 6.30 23.75 -32.78
N ALA A 102 7.59 23.65 -32.43
CA ALA A 102 8.65 23.46 -33.42
C ALA A 102 8.50 22.14 -34.20
N ALA A 103 8.16 21.05 -33.52
CA ALA A 103 7.91 19.75 -34.15
C ALA A 103 6.69 19.77 -35.08
N ALA A 104 5.62 20.50 -34.72
CA ALA A 104 4.43 20.66 -35.56
C ALA A 104 4.72 21.47 -36.84
N VAL A 105 5.51 22.54 -36.75
CA VAL A 105 5.91 23.32 -37.93
C VAL A 105 6.87 22.49 -38.80
N ALA A 106 7.81 21.76 -38.20
CA ALA A 106 8.71 20.88 -38.92
C ALA A 106 7.96 19.73 -39.62
N SER A 107 6.93 19.15 -39.01
CA SER A 107 6.12 18.10 -39.63
C SER A 107 5.26 18.65 -40.77
N VAL A 108 4.71 19.87 -40.67
CA VAL A 108 4.01 20.52 -41.79
C VAL A 108 4.97 20.78 -42.96
N VAL A 109 6.19 21.25 -42.70
CA VAL A 109 7.21 21.47 -43.75
C VAL A 109 7.66 20.13 -44.35
N TRP A 110 7.86 19.09 -43.54
CA TRP A 110 8.24 17.75 -44.00
C TRP A 110 7.14 17.07 -44.81
N VAL A 111 5.85 17.28 -44.47
CA VAL A 111 4.70 16.77 -45.24
C VAL A 111 4.46 17.58 -46.50
N ALA A 112 4.75 18.88 -46.51
CA ALA A 112 4.66 19.69 -47.72
C ALA A 112 5.80 19.40 -48.72
N LEU A 113 6.98 18.99 -48.23
CA LEU A 113 8.14 18.65 -49.05
C LEU A 113 7.86 17.59 -50.14
N PRO A 114 7.22 16.44 -49.83
CA PRO A 114 6.89 15.45 -50.84
C PRO A 114 5.94 16.01 -51.87
N HIS A 115 4.95 16.84 -51.52
CA HIS A 115 4.00 17.41 -52.48
C HIS A 115 4.64 18.37 -53.49
N PHE A 116 5.79 18.97 -53.18
CA PHE A 116 6.59 19.69 -54.18
C PHE A 116 7.47 18.76 -55.02
N SER A 117 7.83 17.58 -54.52
CA SER A 117 8.53 16.53 -55.29
C SER A 117 7.60 15.52 -55.99
N GLU A 118 6.31 15.51 -55.67
CA GLU A 118 5.26 14.61 -56.20
C GLU A 118 4.73 15.06 -57.57
N LEU A 119 5.47 15.94 -58.24
CA LEU A 119 5.47 15.98 -59.71
C LEU A 119 6.24 14.78 -60.31
N GLU A 120 7.01 14.04 -59.51
CA GLU A 120 7.64 12.79 -59.91
C GLU A 120 7.50 11.71 -58.83
N SER A 121 6.91 10.58 -59.22
CA SER A 121 7.00 9.24 -58.60
C SER A 121 5.86 8.81 -57.67
N GLY A 122 5.21 7.72 -58.11
CA GLY A 122 3.99 7.11 -57.58
C GLY A 122 4.13 6.21 -56.34
N PRO A 123 3.09 5.41 -56.02
CA PRO A 123 2.75 5.07 -54.64
C PRO A 123 3.46 3.83 -54.12
N ALA A 124 3.89 3.87 -52.85
CA ALA A 124 4.33 2.70 -52.09
C ALA A 124 3.51 2.53 -50.80
N ALA A 125 3.14 1.28 -50.53
CA ALA A 125 2.18 0.83 -49.53
C ALA A 125 2.64 0.99 -48.06
N THR A 126 1.68 1.20 -47.17
CA THR A 126 1.85 1.30 -45.72
C THR A 126 1.78 -0.08 -45.04
N PRO A 127 2.70 -0.44 -44.12
CA PRO A 127 2.56 -1.66 -43.33
C PRO A 127 1.63 -1.44 -42.12
N VAL A 128 0.65 -2.34 -41.97
CA VAL A 128 -0.30 -2.41 -40.84
C VAL A 128 0.37 -3.10 -39.65
N VAL A 129 0.40 -2.44 -38.50
CA VAL A 129 0.81 -3.03 -37.20
C VAL A 129 -0.43 -3.62 -36.53
N ALA A 130 -0.39 -4.90 -36.19
CA ALA A 130 -1.46 -5.58 -35.45
C ALA A 130 -1.55 -5.05 -34.02
N SER A 131 -2.72 -4.53 -33.64
CA SER A 131 -3.08 -4.12 -32.28
C SER A 131 -3.89 -5.23 -31.63
N ALA A 132 -3.36 -5.89 -30.60
CA ALA A 132 -4.08 -6.91 -29.81
C ALA A 132 -4.78 -6.29 -28.59
N ASN A 133 -5.48 -5.17 -28.80
CA ASN A 133 -6.14 -4.43 -27.73
C ASN A 133 -7.66 -4.64 -27.65
N ASP A 134 -8.24 -5.43 -28.56
CA ASP A 134 -9.69 -5.58 -28.72
C ASP A 134 -10.15 -7.03 -28.46
N ASP A 135 -9.73 -7.64 -27.34
CA ASP A 135 -10.41 -8.84 -26.86
C ASP A 135 -11.50 -8.42 -25.84
N PRO A 136 -12.78 -8.32 -26.26
CA PRO A 136 -13.86 -7.82 -25.41
C PRO A 136 -14.05 -8.66 -24.15
N GLY A 137 -13.73 -9.96 -24.20
CA GLY A 137 -13.82 -10.85 -23.03
C GLY A 137 -12.76 -10.55 -21.96
N LEU A 138 -11.59 -10.03 -22.37
CA LEU A 138 -10.56 -9.62 -21.43
C LEU A 138 -10.96 -8.33 -20.71
N SER A 139 -11.53 -7.36 -21.41
CA SER A 139 -12.04 -6.13 -20.79
C SER A 139 -13.16 -6.38 -19.79
N ASP A 140 -14.13 -7.23 -20.13
CA ASP A 140 -15.23 -7.60 -19.22
C ASP A 140 -14.71 -8.35 -17.98
N TYR A 141 -13.74 -9.25 -18.17
CA TYR A 141 -13.08 -9.95 -17.07
C TYR A 141 -12.33 -8.99 -16.15
N LEU A 142 -11.55 -8.05 -16.71
CA LEU A 142 -10.79 -7.07 -15.94
C LEU A 142 -11.69 -6.10 -15.18
N ASP A 143 -12.80 -5.67 -15.79
CA ASP A 143 -13.79 -4.80 -15.14
C ASP A 143 -14.43 -5.52 -13.94
N ALA A 144 -14.91 -6.76 -14.13
CA ALA A 144 -15.46 -7.58 -13.06
C ALA A 144 -14.44 -7.86 -11.94
N HIS A 145 -13.19 -8.13 -12.28
CA HIS A 145 -12.13 -8.38 -11.31
C HIS A 145 -11.80 -7.11 -10.51
N SER A 146 -11.83 -5.93 -11.15
CA SER A 146 -11.59 -4.65 -10.49
C SER A 146 -12.68 -4.26 -9.49
N GLN A 147 -13.94 -4.64 -9.75
CA GLN A 147 -15.06 -4.44 -8.84
C GLN A 147 -14.93 -5.31 -7.57
N LEU A 148 -14.32 -6.49 -7.67
CA LEU A 148 -14.17 -7.43 -6.56
C LEU A 148 -13.00 -7.05 -5.61
N VAL A 149 -11.90 -6.54 -6.17
CA VAL A 149 -10.65 -6.29 -5.43
C VAL A 149 -10.54 -4.82 -4.95
N GLY A 150 -11.46 -3.96 -5.38
CA GLY A 150 -11.42 -2.53 -5.11
C GLY A 150 -10.41 -1.82 -6.03
N SER A 151 -10.50 -0.48 -6.09
CA SER A 151 -9.71 0.36 -7.01
C SER A 151 -8.23 0.45 -6.58
N GLY A 152 -7.48 -0.64 -6.71
CA GLY A 152 -6.03 -0.68 -6.54
C GLY A 152 -5.32 -0.44 -7.88
N PRO A 153 -4.17 0.28 -7.90
CA PRO A 153 -3.43 0.50 -9.14
C PRO A 153 -2.88 -0.82 -9.69
N ILE A 154 -3.16 -1.10 -10.98
CA ILE A 154 -2.61 -2.24 -11.71
C ILE A 154 -1.09 -2.09 -11.78
N GLN A 155 -0.34 -2.99 -11.15
CA GLN A 155 1.11 -3.03 -11.22
C GLN A 155 1.54 -3.87 -12.41
N GLN A 156 1.96 -3.22 -13.50
CA GLN A 156 2.59 -3.91 -14.62
C GLN A 156 3.96 -4.46 -14.19
N VAL A 157 4.16 -5.77 -14.35
CA VAL A 157 5.45 -6.43 -14.16
C VAL A 157 5.92 -6.91 -15.54
N SER A 158 7.05 -6.39 -16.00
CA SER A 158 7.72 -6.91 -17.19
C SER A 158 8.67 -8.03 -16.78
N PHE A 159 8.50 -9.21 -17.35
CA PHE A 159 9.50 -10.28 -17.28
C PHE A 159 10.52 -10.04 -18.37
N ASP A 160 11.76 -9.76 -17.98
CA ASP A 160 12.88 -9.85 -18.90
C ASP A 160 13.21 -11.34 -19.05
N LEU A 161 12.78 -11.94 -20.17
CA LEU A 161 13.23 -13.26 -20.55
C LEU A 161 14.69 -13.10 -20.99
N GLY A 162 15.59 -13.23 -20.01
CA GLY A 162 17.02 -13.19 -20.18
C GLY A 162 17.43 -14.02 -21.40
N ALA A 163 18.13 -13.33 -22.31
CA ALA A 163 18.65 -13.88 -23.54
C ALA A 163 19.37 -15.21 -23.30
N ALA A 164 18.95 -16.21 -24.06
CA ALA A 164 19.63 -17.48 -24.22
C ALA A 164 21.13 -17.26 -24.49
N ARG A 165 21.97 -18.06 -23.82
CA ARG A 165 23.34 -18.31 -24.23
C ARG A 165 23.59 -19.80 -24.24
#